data_AF-A0A938I7C8-F1
#
_entry.id   AF-A0A938I7C8-F1
#
_cell.length_a   1.000
_cell.length_b   1.000
_cell.length_c   1.000
_cell.angle_alpha   90.00
_cell.angle_beta   90.00
_cell.angle_gamma   90.00
#
_symmetry.space_group_name_H-M   'P 1'
#
loop_
_entity.id
_entity.type
_entity.pdbx_description
1 polymer ?
#
loop_
_entity_poly.entity_id
_entity_poly.type
_entity_poly.pdbx_seq_one_letter_code
_entity_poly.pdbx_strand_id
1 'polypeptide(L)'
;MMPALLEQMNEHSRTALLAESLVPRARKRRSGETVDLAAIEQAVRTILVAVGEDPDREGLLDTPRRVAKMYADMFSGLHQDPARHLRVMFAENYEEIVLVRDIRFASMCEHHLLPFFGVAHVCYIPNGRVTGLSKLARVIDEVARRPQVQERLTQ
;
A
#
# COMPACT_ATOMS: atom_id res chain seq x y z
N MET A 1 10.58 5.69 -44.26
CA MET A 1 9.53 4.89 -44.94
C MET A 1 8.44 4.38 -43.96
N MET A 2 8.27 4.99 -42.77
CA MET A 2 7.22 4.70 -41.78
C MET A 2 6.04 5.71 -41.65
N PRO A 3 5.84 6.78 -42.46
CA PRO A 3 4.70 7.67 -42.21
C PRO A 3 3.34 7.13 -42.67
N ALA A 4 3.30 6.26 -43.69
CA ALA A 4 2.06 5.90 -44.38
C ALA A 4 1.23 4.79 -43.69
N LEU A 5 1.80 4.03 -42.75
CA LEU A 5 1.11 2.92 -42.08
C LEU A 5 0.23 3.39 -40.91
N LEU A 6 0.45 4.58 -40.37
CA LEU A 6 -0.31 5.12 -39.23
C LEU A 6 -1.64 5.74 -39.64
N GLU A 7 -1.79 6.21 -40.89
CA GLU A 7 -3.04 6.80 -41.39
C GLU A 7 -4.12 5.78 -41.78
N GLN A 8 -3.75 4.51 -41.97
CA GLN A 8 -4.68 3.44 -42.33
C GLN A 8 -5.24 2.66 -41.12
N MET A 9 -4.89 3.06 -39.90
CA MET A 9 -5.34 2.39 -38.68
C MET A 9 -6.67 2.96 -38.20
N ASN A 10 -7.63 2.08 -37.89
CA ASN A 10 -8.90 2.51 -37.32
C ASN A 10 -8.69 3.23 -35.98
N GLU A 11 -9.63 4.11 -35.61
CA GLU A 11 -9.51 5.00 -34.45
C GLU A 11 -9.34 4.22 -33.14
N HIS A 12 -9.96 3.03 -33.04
CA HIS A 12 -9.78 2.06 -31.94
C HIS A 12 -8.34 1.53 -31.82
N SER A 13 -7.68 1.25 -32.94
CA SER A 13 -6.29 0.76 -32.97
C SER A 13 -5.30 1.86 -32.61
N ARG A 14 -5.62 3.11 -32.96
CA ARG A 14 -4.84 4.30 -32.55
C ARG A 14 -4.97 4.58 -31.05
N THR A 15 -6.17 4.45 -30.48
CA THR A 15 -6.37 4.59 -29.02
C THR A 15 -5.69 3.47 -28.26
N ALA A 16 -5.72 2.23 -28.76
CA ALA A 16 -5.04 1.10 -28.15
C ALA A 16 -3.50 1.26 -28.14
N LEU A 17 -2.90 1.71 -29.26
CA LEU A 17 -1.45 2.00 -29.33
C LEU A 17 -1.02 3.16 -28.42
N LEU A 18 -1.87 4.19 -28.29
CA LEU A 18 -1.63 5.26 -27.32
C LEU A 18 -1.74 4.74 -25.88
N ALA A 19 -2.74 3.91 -25.57
CA ALA A 19 -2.90 3.29 -24.25
C ALA A 19 -1.72 2.36 -23.89
N GLU A 20 -1.20 1.57 -24.83
CA GLU A 20 -0.01 0.73 -24.65
C GLU A 20 1.26 1.57 -24.39
N SER A 21 1.33 2.79 -24.92
CA SER A 21 2.44 3.72 -24.66
C SER A 21 2.34 4.44 -23.30
N LEU A 22 1.14 4.48 -22.70
CA LEU A 22 0.85 5.22 -21.48
C LEU A 22 1.10 4.42 -20.20
N VAL A 23 1.25 3.09 -20.29
CA VAL A 23 1.64 2.26 -19.14
C VAL A 23 3.15 2.09 -19.19
N PRO A 24 3.93 2.73 -18.30
CA PRO A 24 5.36 2.52 -18.25
C PRO A 24 5.62 1.03 -18.02
N ARG A 25 6.40 0.38 -18.89
CA ARG A 25 6.87 -0.98 -18.64
C ARG A 25 7.58 -0.98 -17.29
N ALA A 26 7.08 -1.79 -16.36
CA ALA A 26 7.62 -1.91 -15.02
C ALA A 26 9.15 -2.07 -15.08
N ARG A 27 9.88 -1.05 -14.63
CA ARG A 27 11.34 -1.08 -14.58
C ARG A 27 11.75 -2.18 -13.60
N LYS A 28 12.77 -2.97 -13.95
CA LYS A 28 13.30 -4.02 -13.07
C LYS A 28 13.83 -3.36 -11.79
N ARG A 29 13.05 -3.42 -10.71
CA ARG A 29 13.31 -2.72 -9.43
C ARG A 29 14.61 -3.22 -8.80
N ARG A 30 15.37 -2.31 -8.18
CA ARG A 30 16.51 -2.68 -7.32
C ARG A 30 15.96 -3.23 -6.00
N SER A 31 16.65 -4.20 -5.41
CA SER A 31 16.30 -4.76 -4.11
C SER A 31 16.24 -3.64 -3.05
N GLY A 32 15.05 -3.37 -2.52
CA GLY A 32 14.82 -2.35 -1.48
C GLY A 32 13.96 -1.14 -1.90
N GLU A 33 13.70 -0.92 -3.19
CA GLU A 33 12.74 0.08 -3.65
C GLU A 33 11.31 -0.47 -3.54
N THR A 34 10.56 -0.01 -2.53
CA THR A 34 9.23 -0.53 -2.19
C THR A 34 8.12 0.04 -3.08
N VAL A 35 8.21 1.32 -3.48
CA VAL A 35 7.16 2.03 -4.25
C VAL A 35 7.79 2.92 -5.33
N ASP A 36 7.29 2.86 -6.57
CA ASP A 36 7.77 3.69 -7.69
C ASP A 36 6.94 4.99 -7.69
N LEU A 37 7.49 6.04 -7.06
CA LEU A 37 6.77 7.29 -6.85
C LEU A 37 6.43 7.99 -8.17
N ALA A 38 7.39 8.06 -9.10
CA ALA A 38 7.19 8.73 -10.38
C ALA A 38 6.11 8.03 -11.21
N ALA A 39 6.09 6.68 -11.21
CA ALA A 39 5.05 5.93 -11.88
C ALA A 39 3.65 6.19 -11.28
N ILE A 40 3.54 6.29 -9.95
CA ILE A 40 2.26 6.60 -9.29
C ILE A 40 1.83 8.04 -9.58
N GLU A 41 2.75 9.00 -9.53
CA GLU A 41 2.42 10.40 -9.87
C GLU A 41 1.84 10.50 -11.28
N GLN A 42 2.48 9.84 -12.25
CA GLN A 42 1.95 9.79 -13.62
C GLN A 42 0.58 9.11 -13.68
N ALA A 43 0.40 7.97 -13.00
CA ALA A 43 -0.87 7.25 -12.98
C ALA A 43 -2.00 8.08 -12.35
N VAL A 44 -1.72 8.78 -11.25
CA VAL A 44 -2.72 9.63 -10.57
C VAL A 44 -3.10 10.81 -11.45
N ARG A 45 -2.13 11.43 -12.14
CA ARG A 45 -2.45 12.48 -13.12
C ARG A 45 -3.35 11.94 -14.23
N THR A 46 -3.06 10.75 -14.75
CA THR A 46 -3.91 10.07 -15.74
C THR A 46 -5.32 9.80 -15.19
N ILE A 47 -5.45 9.34 -13.93
CA ILE A 47 -6.75 9.14 -13.29
C ILE A 47 -7.53 10.46 -13.23
N LEU A 48 -6.91 11.56 -12.78
CA LEU A 48 -7.57 12.87 -12.69
C LEU A 48 -8.14 13.31 -14.05
N VAL A 49 -7.33 13.22 -15.11
CA VAL A 49 -7.80 13.53 -16.48
C VAL A 49 -8.94 12.59 -16.89
N ALA A 50 -8.80 11.29 -16.64
CA ALA A 50 -9.79 10.29 -17.04
C ALA A 50 -11.15 10.45 -16.34
N VAL A 51 -11.17 10.99 -15.12
CA VAL A 51 -12.43 11.31 -14.40
C VAL A 51 -12.99 12.71 -14.73
N GLY A 52 -12.34 13.45 -15.64
CA GLY A 52 -12.79 14.77 -16.09
C GLY A 52 -12.31 15.95 -15.25
N GLU A 53 -11.34 15.76 -14.35
CA GLU A 53 -10.71 16.86 -13.60
C GLU A 53 -9.58 17.52 -14.41
N ASP A 54 -9.34 18.81 -14.12
CA ASP A 54 -8.15 19.54 -14.58
C ASP A 54 -7.00 19.35 -13.58
N PRO A 55 -5.96 18.56 -13.90
CA PRO A 55 -4.85 18.34 -12.99
C PRO A 55 -3.94 19.56 -12.80
N ASP A 56 -4.08 20.62 -13.62
CA ASP A 56 -3.26 21.82 -13.56
C ASP A 56 -3.90 22.96 -12.73
N ARG A 57 -5.12 22.74 -12.21
CA ARG A 57 -5.74 23.69 -11.27
C ARG A 57 -5.00 23.68 -9.92
N GLU A 58 -4.99 24.83 -9.25
CA GLU A 58 -4.22 25.08 -8.02
C GLU A 58 -4.33 23.96 -6.98
N GLY A 59 -5.54 23.45 -6.71
CA GLY A 59 -5.77 22.40 -5.72
C GLY A 59 -5.22 21.01 -6.09
N LEU A 60 -4.98 20.73 -7.37
CA LEU A 60 -4.58 19.41 -7.88
C LEU A 60 -3.14 19.30 -8.36
N LEU A 61 -2.45 20.43 -8.60
CA LEU A 61 -1.05 20.46 -9.07
C LEU A 61 -0.15 19.48 -8.32
N ASP A 62 -0.33 19.40 -7.01
CA ASP A 62 0.51 18.60 -6.12
C ASP A 62 -0.20 17.31 -5.63
N THR A 63 -1.44 17.07 -6.06
CA THR A 63 -2.21 15.85 -5.72
C THR A 63 -1.47 14.57 -6.13
N PRO A 64 -0.93 14.43 -7.35
CA PRO A 64 -0.17 13.23 -7.73
C PRO A 64 0.95 12.88 -6.75
N ARG A 65 1.76 13.86 -6.38
CA ARG A 65 2.87 13.70 -5.43
C ARG A 65 2.38 13.32 -4.04
N ARG A 66 1.28 13.93 -3.57
CA ARG A 66 0.68 13.59 -2.27
C ARG A 66 0.15 12.16 -2.25
N VAL A 67 -0.51 11.71 -3.30
CA VAL A 67 -1.02 10.33 -3.42
C VAL A 67 0.12 9.33 -3.49
N ALA A 68 1.18 9.61 -4.25
CA ALA A 68 2.36 8.75 -4.30
C ALA A 68 3.02 8.57 -2.93
N LYS A 69 3.18 9.65 -2.16
CA LYS A 69 3.68 9.58 -0.78
C LYS A 69 2.74 8.80 0.15
N MET A 70 1.43 8.99 0.01
CA MET A 70 0.44 8.23 0.77
C MET A 70 0.56 6.72 0.49
N TYR A 71 0.67 6.31 -0.78
CA TYR A 71 0.86 4.90 -1.13
C TYR A 71 2.20 4.35 -0.63
N ALA A 72 3.27 5.14 -0.63
CA ALA A 72 4.55 4.73 -0.06
C ALA A 72 4.44 4.42 1.44
N ASP A 73 3.67 5.21 2.19
CA ASP A 73 3.43 4.98 3.62
C ASP A 73 2.48 3.79 3.85
N MET A 74 1.31 3.81 3.20
CA MET A 74 0.25 2.79 3.32
C MET A 74 0.69 1.40 2.88
N PHE A 75 1.73 1.28 2.04
CA PHE A 75 2.25 0.01 1.56
C PHE A 75 3.67 -0.31 2.03
N SER A 76 4.17 0.44 3.03
CA SER A 76 5.52 0.22 3.58
C SER A 76 5.71 -1.16 4.24
N GLY A 77 4.63 -1.87 4.56
CA GLY A 77 4.65 -3.22 5.11
C GLY A 77 4.80 -4.36 4.08
N LEU A 78 4.65 -4.11 2.77
CA LEU A 78 4.58 -5.14 1.71
C LEU A 78 5.74 -6.15 1.68
N HIS A 79 6.95 -5.70 2.03
CA HIS A 79 8.18 -6.50 1.94
C HIS A 79 8.90 -6.60 3.29
N GLN A 80 8.18 -6.37 4.37
CA GLN A 80 8.71 -6.43 5.73
C GLN A 80 8.18 -7.68 6.44
N ASP A 81 9.01 -8.26 7.31
CA ASP A 81 8.60 -9.34 8.20
C ASP A 81 8.18 -8.76 9.56
N PRO A 82 6.88 -8.73 9.89
CA PRO A 82 6.38 -8.14 11.13
C PRO A 82 6.89 -8.87 12.37
N ALA A 83 7.30 -10.14 12.26
CA ALA A 83 7.85 -10.92 13.37
C ALA A 83 9.15 -10.29 13.92
N ARG A 84 9.82 -9.42 13.15
CA ARG A 84 10.98 -8.65 13.63
C ARG A 84 10.70 -7.82 14.88
N HIS A 85 9.47 -7.33 15.06
CA HIS A 85 9.09 -6.54 16.23
C HIS A 85 9.04 -7.39 17.51
N LEU A 86 8.86 -8.70 17.38
CA LEU A 86 8.72 -9.66 18.48
C LEU A 86 10.04 -10.29 18.92
N ARG A 87 11.18 -9.90 18.33
CA ARG A 87 12.50 -10.46 18.66
C ARG A 87 12.97 -10.16 20.07
N VAL A 88 12.54 -9.04 20.65
CA VAL A 88 12.87 -8.66 22.03
C VAL A 88 11.72 -9.06 22.92
N MET A 89 11.94 -10.11 23.72
CA MET A 89 11.01 -10.60 24.73
C MET A 89 11.70 -10.64 26.09
N PHE A 90 10.89 -10.50 27.14
CA PHE A 90 11.33 -10.52 28.52
C PHE A 90 11.01 -11.88 29.12
N ALA A 91 11.96 -12.46 29.86
CA ALA A 91 11.71 -13.66 30.64
C ALA A 91 10.89 -13.26 31.87
N GLU A 92 9.65 -13.73 31.93
CA GLU A 92 8.71 -13.43 33.01
C GLU A 92 7.94 -14.71 33.31
N ASN A 93 7.87 -15.09 34.60
CA ASN A 93 7.03 -16.18 35.07
C ASN A 93 5.59 -15.66 35.25
N TYR A 94 5.00 -15.23 34.13
CA TYR A 94 3.61 -14.78 34.07
C TYR A 94 2.82 -15.79 33.23
N GLU A 95 1.96 -16.56 33.88
CA GLU A 95 1.16 -17.64 33.27
C GLU A 95 -0.32 -17.25 33.10
N GLU A 96 -0.64 -15.98 33.33
CA GLU A 96 -1.98 -15.42 33.16
C GLU A 96 -2.15 -14.77 31.77
N ILE A 97 -3.39 -14.41 31.45
CA ILE A 97 -3.73 -13.78 30.17
C ILE A 97 -3.10 -12.39 30.06
N VAL A 98 -2.41 -12.14 28.96
CA VAL A 98 -2.05 -10.79 28.53
C VAL A 98 -3.06 -10.33 27.48
N LEU A 99 -3.79 -9.26 27.80
CA LEU A 99 -4.81 -8.67 26.92
C LEU A 99 -4.47 -7.21 26.62
N VAL A 100 -4.31 -6.89 25.34
CA VAL A 100 -4.19 -5.52 24.84
C VAL A 100 -5.38 -5.23 23.95
N ARG A 101 -6.12 -4.16 24.24
CA ARG A 101 -7.32 -3.76 23.50
C ARG A 101 -7.16 -2.39 22.88
N ASP A 102 -8.09 -2.07 21.99
CA ASP A 102 -8.27 -0.74 21.43
C ASP A 102 -7.09 -0.26 20.58
N ILE A 103 -6.39 -1.21 19.94
CA ILE A 103 -5.31 -0.89 18.99
C ILE A 103 -5.96 -0.48 17.67
N ARG A 104 -6.05 0.82 17.43
CA ARG A 104 -6.57 1.36 16.17
C ARG A 104 -5.57 1.11 15.05
N PHE A 105 -6.08 0.74 13.89
CA PHE A 105 -5.29 0.61 12.67
C PHE A 105 -6.06 1.12 11.46
N ALA A 106 -5.30 1.45 10.41
CA ALA A 106 -5.81 1.75 9.08
C ALA A 106 -5.11 0.83 8.09
N SER A 107 -5.85 0.36 7.10
CA SER A 107 -5.34 -0.52 6.05
C SER A 107 -5.98 -0.14 4.72
N MET A 108 -5.52 -0.75 3.62
CA MET A 108 -6.06 -0.52 2.29
C MET A 108 -6.79 -1.77 1.79
N CYS A 109 -8.03 -1.66 1.33
CA CYS A 109 -8.75 -2.78 0.73
C CYS A 109 -8.10 -3.14 -0.62
N GLU A 110 -7.71 -4.40 -0.81
CA GLU A 110 -7.07 -4.84 -2.05
C GLU A 110 -7.98 -4.78 -3.28
N HIS A 111 -9.31 -4.86 -3.10
CA HIS A 111 -10.27 -4.86 -4.19
C HIS A 111 -10.54 -3.48 -4.80
N HIS A 112 -10.49 -2.44 -3.97
CA HIS A 112 -10.92 -1.09 -4.37
C HIS A 112 -9.85 -0.03 -4.16
N LEU A 113 -8.74 -0.37 -3.47
CA LEU A 113 -7.74 0.59 -3.01
C LEU A 113 -8.35 1.75 -2.22
N LEU A 114 -9.40 1.44 -1.45
CA LEU A 114 -10.03 2.34 -0.50
C LEU A 114 -9.56 2.00 0.93
N PRO A 115 -9.30 3.01 1.76
CA PRO A 115 -8.90 2.78 3.13
C PRO A 115 -10.05 2.16 3.93
N PHE A 116 -9.71 1.24 4.82
CA PHE A 116 -10.60 0.79 5.87
C PHE A 116 -9.91 0.92 7.22
N PHE A 117 -10.72 1.07 8.26
CA PHE A 117 -10.25 1.32 9.62
C PHE A 117 -10.84 0.27 10.54
N GLY A 118 -10.06 -0.09 11.57
CA GLY A 118 -10.51 -1.08 12.53
C GLY A 118 -9.86 -0.90 13.88
N VAL A 119 -10.31 -1.76 14.79
CA VAL A 119 -9.77 -1.89 16.14
C VAL A 119 -9.36 -3.35 16.33
N ALA A 120 -8.10 -3.56 16.69
CA ALA A 120 -7.55 -4.86 17.00
C ALA A 120 -7.47 -5.05 18.51
N HIS A 121 -7.78 -6.28 18.93
CA HIS A 121 -7.59 -6.77 20.28
C HIS A 121 -6.67 -7.99 20.21
N VAL A 122 -5.62 -7.99 21.01
CA VAL A 122 -4.64 -9.08 21.05
C VAL A 122 -4.68 -9.71 22.43
N CYS A 123 -4.85 -11.03 22.45
CA CYS A 123 -4.88 -11.84 23.65
C CYS A 123 -3.92 -13.02 23.47
N TYR A 124 -3.05 -13.26 24.45
CA TYR A 124 -2.22 -14.46 24.48
C TYR A 124 -1.90 -14.86 25.92
N ILE A 125 -1.61 -16.14 26.12
CA ILE A 125 -1.08 -16.69 27.38
C ILE A 125 0.43 -16.86 27.17
N PRO A 126 1.29 -16.17 27.94
CA PRO A 126 2.73 -16.31 27.80
C PRO A 126 3.21 -17.71 28.20
N ASN A 127 4.32 -18.14 27.60
CA ASN A 127 5.01 -19.38 27.97
C ASN A 127 6.46 -19.06 28.33
N GLY A 128 6.66 -18.56 29.55
CA GLY A 128 7.95 -18.12 30.08
C GLY A 128 8.56 -16.87 29.43
N ARG A 129 7.88 -16.27 28.43
CA ARG A 129 8.33 -15.07 27.73
C ARG A 129 7.16 -14.16 27.39
N VAL A 130 7.33 -12.86 27.66
CA VAL A 130 6.36 -11.80 27.40
C VAL A 130 6.96 -10.81 26.39
N THR A 131 6.17 -10.40 25.40
CA THR A 131 6.59 -9.33 24.48
C THR A 131 6.17 -7.97 25.02
N GLY A 132 6.93 -6.92 24.69
CA GLY A 132 6.57 -5.56 25.08
C GLY A 132 5.24 -5.14 24.43
N LEU A 133 4.35 -4.52 25.20
CA LEU A 133 3.01 -4.14 24.72
C LEU A 133 3.05 -3.26 23.45
N SER A 134 4.03 -2.35 23.37
CA SER A 134 4.23 -1.49 22.20
C SER A 134 4.68 -2.25 20.94
N LYS A 135 5.18 -3.49 21.07
CA LYS A 135 5.54 -4.34 19.93
C LYS A 135 4.32 -4.94 19.25
N LEU A 136 3.29 -5.29 20.00
CA LEU A 136 2.03 -5.78 19.45
C LEU A 136 1.38 -4.75 18.52
N ALA A 137 1.34 -3.48 18.95
CA ALA A 137 0.85 -2.39 18.12
C ALA A 137 1.66 -2.22 16.81
N ARG A 138 2.98 -2.40 16.86
CA ARG A 138 3.85 -2.31 15.67
C ARG A 138 3.67 -3.47 14.70
N VAL A 139 3.41 -4.67 15.22
CA VAL A 139 3.06 -5.84 14.39
C VAL A 139 1.77 -5.54 13.62
N ILE A 140 0.73 -5.08 14.31
CA ILE A 140 -0.55 -4.74 13.69
C ILE A 140 -0.37 -3.66 12.63
N ASP A 141 0.35 -2.57 12.93
CA ASP A 141 0.61 -1.49 11.97
C ASP A 141 1.35 -2.01 10.72
N GLU A 142 2.38 -2.84 10.88
CA GLU A 142 3.14 -3.38 9.74
C GLU A 142 2.34 -4.38 8.87
N VAL A 143 1.45 -5.16 9.49
CA VAL A 143 0.53 -6.07 8.78
C VAL A 143 -0.56 -5.28 8.06
N ALA A 144 -1.05 -4.19 8.67
CA ALA A 144 -2.08 -3.31 8.11
C ALA A 144 -1.58 -2.40 6.99
N ARG A 145 -0.27 -2.12 6.92
CA ARG A 145 0.35 -1.32 5.85
C ARG A 145 0.58 -2.12 4.56
N ARG A 146 -0.48 -2.78 4.08
CA ARG A 146 -0.53 -3.62 2.87
C ARG A 146 -1.92 -3.51 2.23
N PRO A 147 -2.08 -3.83 0.94
CA PRO A 147 -3.37 -4.23 0.40
C PRO A 147 -3.86 -5.48 1.16
N GLN A 148 -5.08 -5.44 1.67
CA GLN A 148 -5.63 -6.46 2.56
C GLN A 148 -7.11 -6.72 2.28
N VAL A 149 -7.56 -7.88 2.75
CA VAL A 149 -8.95 -8.16 3.11
C VAL A 149 -9.03 -8.31 4.63
N GLN A 150 -10.14 -7.92 5.24
CA GLN A 150 -10.26 -7.89 6.70
C GLN A 150 -10.02 -9.28 7.32
N GLU A 151 -10.48 -10.33 6.65
CA GLU A 151 -10.36 -11.73 7.06
C GLU A 151 -8.92 -12.25 7.06
N ARG A 152 -8.06 -11.70 6.20
CA ARG A 152 -6.64 -12.07 6.10
C ARG A 152 -5.79 -11.27 7.09
N LEU A 153 -6.19 -10.03 7.38
CA LEU A 153 -5.51 -9.20 8.36
C LEU A 153 -5.48 -9.84 9.76
N THR A 154 -6.48 -10.66 10.08
CA THR A 154 -6.57 -11.37 11.36
C THR A 154 -5.79 -12.69 11.43
N GLN A 155 -5.19 -13.14 10.33
CA GLN A 155 -4.42 -14.40 10.24
C GLN A 155 -2.92 -14.13 10.37
#